data_AF-B8MAF2-F1
#
_entry.id   AF-B8MAF2-F1
#
_cell.length_a   1.000
_cell.length_b   1.000
_cell.length_c   1.000
_cell.angle_alpha   90.00
_cell.angle_beta   90.00
_cell.angle_gamma   90.00
#
_symmetry.space_group_name_H-M   'P 1'
#
loop_
_entity.id
_entity.type
_entity.pdbx_description
1 polymer ?
#
loop_
_entity_poly.entity_id
_entity_poly.type
_entity_poly.pdbx_seq_one_letter_code
_entity_poly.pdbx_strand_id
1 'polypeptide(L)'
;MADKPADLPAINPLQYAPWHPREPRGNTQAQIGAPMGHTKEQAAANFMAFQRTISSSDIVIFSDGSRLADGRAGDSYIGLQAHHQFLRSSLSYRHRKEVFDTEVEAALAGA
;
A
#
# COMPACT_ATOMS: atom_id res chain seq x y z
N MET A 1 -36.59 11.76 -7.90
CA MET A 1 -35.67 11.01 -8.78
C MET A 1 -34.35 10.91 -8.04
N ALA A 2 -34.00 9.71 -7.58
CA ALA A 2 -32.73 9.46 -6.91
C ALA A 2 -31.86 8.61 -7.84
N ASP A 3 -30.64 9.07 -8.10
CA ASP A 3 -29.68 8.35 -8.93
C ASP A 3 -29.35 6.99 -8.33
N LYS A 4 -29.45 5.95 -9.16
CA LYS A 4 -29.02 4.59 -8.83
C LYS A 4 -27.49 4.61 -8.70
N PRO A 5 -26.89 4.14 -7.59
CA PRO A 5 -25.44 4.05 -7.49
C PRO A 5 -24.91 3.11 -8.57
N ALA A 6 -23.81 3.52 -9.22
CA ALA A 6 -23.16 2.73 -10.25
C ALA A 6 -22.79 1.35 -9.67
N ASP A 7 -23.29 0.28 -10.31
CA ASP A 7 -22.94 -1.09 -9.98
C ASP A 7 -21.44 -1.26 -10.26
N LEU A 8 -20.59 -1.15 -9.24
CA LEU A 8 -19.20 -1.60 -9.32
C LEU A 8 -19.23 -3.08 -9.73
N PRO A 9 -18.43 -3.53 -10.72
CA PRO A 9 -18.48 -4.92 -11.15
C PRO A 9 -18.14 -5.82 -9.98
N ALA A 10 -19.13 -6.59 -9.53
CA ALA A 10 -18.95 -7.61 -8.50
C ALA A 10 -17.94 -8.64 -9.02
N ILE A 11 -16.73 -8.62 -8.49
CA ILE A 11 -15.71 -9.62 -8.79
C ILE A 11 -16.28 -10.97 -8.37
N ASN A 12 -16.54 -11.86 -9.33
CA ASN A 12 -17.05 -13.19 -9.05
C ASN A 12 -15.91 -14.03 -8.42
N PRO A 13 -15.97 -14.38 -7.12
CA PRO A 13 -14.89 -15.11 -6.45
C PRO A 13 -14.76 -16.55 -6.96
N LEU A 14 -15.75 -17.08 -7.69
CA LEU A 14 -15.68 -18.39 -8.34
C LEU A 14 -14.94 -18.32 -9.69
N GLN A 15 -14.84 -17.13 -10.29
CA GLN A 15 -14.13 -16.89 -11.54
C GLN A 15 -12.62 -16.70 -11.29
N TYR A 16 -12.24 -16.24 -10.10
CA TYR A 16 -10.86 -16.09 -9.61
C TYR A 16 -10.60 -17.00 -8.42
N ALA A 17 -10.74 -18.30 -8.64
CA ALA A 17 -10.55 -19.28 -7.58
C ALA A 17 -9.08 -19.26 -7.07
N PRO A 18 -8.82 -19.42 -5.76
CA PRO A 18 -7.50 -19.23 -5.12
C PRO A 18 -6.45 -20.31 -5.48
N TRP A 19 -6.66 -21.05 -6.58
CA TRP A 19 -5.89 -22.23 -6.97
C TRP A 19 -4.89 -21.98 -8.11
N HIS A 20 -4.60 -20.72 -8.46
CA HIS A 20 -3.37 -20.45 -9.20
C HIS A 20 -2.19 -21.07 -8.42
N PRO A 21 -1.16 -21.62 -9.10
CA PRO A 21 0.03 -22.08 -8.41
C PRO A 21 0.50 -20.93 -7.53
N ARG A 22 0.46 -21.15 -6.22
CA ARG A 22 0.94 -20.15 -5.26
C ARG A 22 2.37 -19.88 -5.69
N GLU A 23 2.63 -18.66 -6.12
CA GLU A 23 3.97 -18.27 -6.51
C GLU A 23 4.92 -18.73 -5.38
N PRO A 24 6.05 -19.40 -5.72
CA PRO A 24 6.96 -19.90 -4.70
C PRO A 24 7.31 -18.76 -3.75
N ARG A 25 7.35 -19.05 -2.43
CA ARG A 25 7.62 -18.03 -1.41
C ARG A 25 8.81 -17.15 -1.75
N GLY A 26 9.87 -17.72 -2.35
CA GLY A 26 11.05 -16.97 -2.79
C GLY A 26 10.78 -15.99 -3.94
N ASN A 27 9.91 -16.33 -4.89
CA ASN A 27 9.53 -15.46 -6.00
C ASN A 27 8.59 -14.36 -5.51
N THR A 28 7.60 -14.69 -4.68
CA THR A 28 6.72 -13.69 -4.04
C THR A 28 7.53 -12.78 -3.13
N GLN A 29 8.52 -13.29 -2.41
CA GLN A 29 9.42 -12.48 -1.59
C GLN A 29 10.34 -11.61 -2.44
N ALA A 30 10.74 -12.03 -3.64
CA ALA A 30 11.51 -11.21 -4.57
C ALA A 30 10.66 -10.08 -5.20
N GLN A 31 9.34 -10.29 -5.33
CA GLN A 31 8.41 -9.26 -5.84
C GLN A 31 7.89 -8.30 -4.75
N ILE A 32 7.51 -8.84 -3.58
CA ILE A 32 6.87 -8.09 -2.48
C ILE A 32 7.92 -7.56 -1.49
N GLY A 33 9.05 -8.24 -1.37
CA GLY A 33 10.14 -7.80 -0.51
C GLY A 33 10.88 -6.60 -1.08
N ALA A 34 11.44 -5.79 -0.19
CA ALA A 34 12.41 -4.77 -0.60
C ALA A 34 13.53 -5.47 -1.42
N PRO A 35 13.98 -4.89 -2.54
CA PRO A 35 15.03 -5.46 -3.36
C PRO A 35 16.24 -5.84 -2.50
N MET A 36 16.53 -7.14 -2.40
CA MET A 36 17.63 -7.63 -1.57
C MET A 36 18.95 -7.04 -2.08
N GLY A 37 19.75 -6.48 -1.18
CA GLY A 37 21.05 -5.89 -1.51
C GLY A 37 21.01 -4.43 -1.97
N HIS A 38 19.83 -3.80 -2.00
CA HIS A 38 19.76 -2.36 -2.24
C HIS A 38 20.04 -1.57 -0.96
N THR A 39 20.80 -0.48 -1.10
CA THR A 39 20.84 0.54 -0.05
C THR A 39 19.50 1.28 -0.01
N LYS A 40 19.23 1.95 1.12
CA LYS A 40 18.01 2.77 1.28
C LYS A 40 17.89 3.83 0.17
N GLU A 41 19.02 4.40 -0.24
CA GLU A 41 19.11 5.42 -1.28
C GLU A 41 18.76 4.84 -2.65
N GLN A 42 19.24 3.63 -2.95
CA GLN A 42 18.90 2.92 -4.19
C GLN A 42 17.41 2.57 -4.24
N ALA A 43 16.86 2.10 -3.12
CA ALA A 43 15.42 1.83 -3.02
C ALA A 43 14.59 3.11 -3.23
N ALA A 44 15.00 4.24 -2.63
CA ALA A 44 14.36 5.53 -2.82
C ALA A 44 14.44 6.01 -4.29
N ALA A 45 15.60 5.86 -4.94
CA ALA A 45 15.76 6.22 -6.35
C ALA A 45 14.84 5.38 -7.26
N ASN A 46 14.77 4.07 -7.02
CA ASN A 46 13.88 3.17 -7.75
C ASN A 46 12.41 3.54 -7.54
N PHE A 47 12.03 3.88 -6.32
CA PHE A 47 10.67 4.34 -6.02
C PHE A 47 10.32 5.64 -6.77
N MET A 48 11.23 6.61 -6.82
CA MET A 48 11.03 7.85 -7.58
C MET A 48 10.93 7.58 -9.09
N ALA A 49 11.67 6.61 -9.62
CA ALA A 49 11.56 6.18 -11.01
C ALA A 49 10.21 5.50 -11.29
N PHE A 50 9.76 4.61 -10.40
CA PHE A 50 8.45 3.97 -10.48
C PHE A 50 7.30 4.99 -10.41
N GLN A 51 7.37 5.97 -9.51
CA GLN A 51 6.35 7.02 -9.43
C GLN A 51 6.13 7.74 -10.77
N ARG A 52 7.17 7.88 -11.59
CA ARG A 52 7.10 8.53 -12.91
C ARG A 52 6.41 7.68 -13.97
N THR A 53 6.21 6.39 -13.75
CA THR A 53 5.49 5.51 -14.68
C THR A 53 3.97 5.54 -14.47
N ILE A 54 3.51 6.11 -13.36
CA ILE A 54 2.09 6.27 -13.04
C ILE A 54 1.55 7.50 -13.78
N SER A 55 0.35 7.38 -14.36
CA SER A 55 -0.32 8.50 -15.04
C SER A 55 -0.46 9.72 -14.13
N SER A 56 -0.24 10.91 -14.68
CA SER A 56 -0.39 12.17 -13.95
C SER A 56 -1.84 12.51 -13.59
N SER A 57 -2.82 11.89 -14.27
CA SER A 57 -4.25 11.98 -13.94
C SER A 57 -4.60 11.30 -12.63
N ASP A 58 -3.81 10.30 -12.23
CA ASP A 58 -4.18 9.39 -11.16
C ASP A 58 -3.75 9.97 -9.81
N ILE A 59 -4.61 9.76 -8.81
CA ILE A 59 -4.26 9.95 -7.40
C ILE A 59 -3.76 8.62 -6.89
N VAL A 60 -2.53 8.61 -6.37
CA VAL A 60 -1.91 7.42 -5.78
C VAL A 60 -1.69 7.64 -4.31
N ILE A 61 -2.15 6.68 -3.52
CA ILE A 61 -1.98 6.68 -2.08
C ILE A 61 -0.97 5.60 -1.72
N PHE A 62 0.09 5.99 -1.02
CA PHE A 62 1.04 5.06 -0.42
C PHE A 62 0.82 5.06 1.09
N SER A 63 0.37 3.92 1.61
CA SER A 63 0.20 3.67 3.04
C SER A 63 1.32 2.81 3.59
N ASP A 64 1.67 3.02 4.85
CA ASP A 64 2.65 2.22 5.58
C ASP A 64 2.23 2.06 7.04
N GLY A 65 2.43 0.86 7.58
CA GLY A 65 2.24 0.54 8.98
C GLY A 65 3.55 0.09 9.59
N SER A 66 3.87 0.58 10.79
CA SER A 66 5.11 0.24 11.48
C SER A 66 4.85 -0.17 12.92
N ARG A 67 5.76 -0.97 13.47
CA ARG A 67 5.79 -1.32 14.90
C ARG A 67 7.22 -1.35 15.41
N LEU A 68 7.44 -0.70 16.54
CA LEU A 68 8.69 -0.70 17.27
C LEU A 68 8.83 -1.97 18.12
N ALA A 69 10.08 -2.32 18.47
CA ALA A 69 10.37 -3.47 19.33
C ALA A 69 9.73 -3.38 20.73
N ASP A 70 9.43 -2.16 21.20
CA ASP A 70 8.72 -1.92 22.46
C ASP A 70 7.19 -2.08 22.36
N GLY A 71 6.68 -2.46 21.19
CA GLY A 71 5.26 -2.72 20.96
C GLY A 71 4.42 -1.49 20.64
N ARG A 72 5.02 -0.30 20.53
CA ARG A 72 4.34 0.88 19.96
C ARG A 72 4.19 0.71 18.46
N ALA A 73 3.02 1.05 17.94
CA ALA A 73 2.74 0.98 16.52
C ALA A 73 2.41 2.37 15.95
N GLY A 74 2.51 2.51 14.64
CA GLY A 74 2.12 3.71 13.94
C GLY A 74 1.64 3.37 12.54
N ASP A 75 0.84 4.27 11.99
CA ASP A 75 0.46 4.23 10.60
C ASP A 75 0.74 5.57 9.93
N SER A 76 0.83 5.54 8.61
CA SER A 76 0.98 6.75 7.82
C SER A 76 0.54 6.51 6.40
N TYR A 77 0.15 7.58 5.73
CA TYR A 77 -0.01 7.56 4.29
C TYR A 77 0.36 8.90 3.67
N ILE A 78 0.72 8.86 2.40
CA ILE A 78 0.90 10.04 1.55
C ILE A 78 0.06 9.89 0.29
N GLY A 79 -0.46 11.02 -0.20
CA GLY A 79 -1.16 11.11 -1.48
C GLY A 79 -0.32 11.89 -2.49
N LEU A 80 -0.17 11.32 -3.68
CA LEU A 80 0.57 11.88 -4.80
C LEU A 80 -0.38 12.03 -6.01
N GLN A 81 -0.29 13.16 -6.71
CA GLN A 81 -0.89 13.35 -8.03
C GLN A 81 0.12 14.09 -8.90
N ALA A 82 0.28 13.66 -10.16
CA ALA A 82 1.30 14.23 -11.06
C ALA A 82 2.70 14.32 -10.43
N HIS A 83 3.07 13.32 -9.62
CA HIS A 83 4.34 13.25 -8.86
C HIS A 83 4.51 14.32 -7.77
N HIS A 84 3.46 15.05 -7.42
CA HIS A 84 3.44 16.05 -6.35
C HIS A 84 2.65 15.54 -5.14
N GLN A 85 3.25 15.64 -3.96
CA GLN A 85 2.58 15.25 -2.72
C GLN A 85 1.56 16.31 -2.35
N PHE A 86 0.29 15.94 -2.27
CA PHE A 86 -0.80 16.84 -1.88
C PHE A 86 -1.43 16.48 -0.53
N LEU A 87 -1.18 15.25 -0.04
CA LEU A 87 -1.73 14.74 1.21
C LEU A 87 -0.66 13.97 2.00
N ARG A 88 -0.70 14.10 3.32
CA ARG A 88 0.11 13.31 4.26
C ARG A 88 -0.58 13.21 5.61
N SER A 89 -0.59 12.01 6.18
CA SER A 89 -1.02 11.75 7.55
C SER A 89 -0.05 10.80 8.24
N SER A 90 0.02 10.90 9.56
CA SER A 90 0.78 9.98 10.40
C SER A 90 0.13 9.91 11.78
N LEU A 91 -0.16 8.71 12.26
CA LEU A 91 -0.74 8.49 13.57
C LEU A 91 0.12 7.50 14.36
N SER A 92 0.39 7.83 15.62
CA SER A 92 1.05 6.92 16.54
C SER A 92 0.02 6.30 17.47
N TYR A 93 0.05 4.97 17.53
CA TYR A 93 -0.65 4.19 18.51
C TYR A 93 0.27 3.92 19.69
N ARG A 94 -0.34 3.68 20.86
CA ARG A 94 0.39 3.15 22.01
C ARG A 94 0.63 1.65 21.77
N HIS A 95 0.46 0.85 22.81
CA HIS A 95 0.64 -0.59 22.75
C HIS A 95 -0.64 -1.26 22.20
N ARG A 96 -0.50 -2.51 21.73
CA ARG A 96 -1.59 -3.46 21.35
C ARG A 96 -2.10 -3.44 19.91
N LYS A 97 -1.37 -2.85 18.97
CA LYS A 97 -1.74 -2.90 17.55
C LYS A 97 -0.66 -3.59 16.75
N GLU A 98 -1.04 -4.60 15.97
CA GLU A 98 -0.10 -5.30 15.08
C GLU A 98 0.20 -4.44 13.86
N VAL A 99 1.34 -4.70 13.20
CA VAL A 99 1.73 -4.00 11.96
C VAL A 99 0.65 -4.11 10.90
N PHE A 100 0.05 -5.30 10.79
CA PHE A 100 -1.01 -5.55 9.81
C PHE A 100 -2.25 -4.67 10.07
N ASP A 101 -2.63 -4.48 11.33
CA ASP A 101 -3.78 -3.63 11.68
C ASP A 101 -3.48 -2.16 11.34
N THR A 102 -2.25 -1.70 11.57
CA THR A 102 -1.86 -0.32 11.22
C THR A 102 -1.73 -0.10 9.72
N GLU A 103 -1.25 -1.09 8.96
CA GLU A 103 -1.22 -1.05 7.49
C GLU A 103 -2.63 -0.92 6.90
N VAL A 104 -3.58 -1.73 7.39
CA VAL A 104 -4.97 -1.71 6.91
C VAL A 104 -5.65 -0.38 7.23
N GLU A 105 -5.40 0.19 8.42
CA GLU A 105 -5.99 1.48 8.78
C GLU A 105 -5.41 2.64 7.98
N ALA A 106 -4.10 2.66 7.70
CA ALA A 106 -3.53 3.68 6.81
C ALA A 106 -4.06 3.55 5.38
N ALA A 107 -4.23 2.32 4.87
CA ALA A 107 -4.80 2.09 3.55
C ALA A 107 -6.26 2.57 3.48
N LEU A 108 -7.06 2.29 4.52
CA LEU A 108 -8.45 2.73 4.61
C LEU A 108 -8.57 4.26 4.72
N ALA A 109 -7.73 4.89 5.54
CA ALA A 109 -7.78 6.33 5.74
C ALA A 109 -7.28 7.13 4.52
N GLY A 110 -6.46 6.49 3.68
CA GLY A 110 -5.93 7.09 2.46
C GLY A 110 -6.85 7.01 1.25
N ALA A 111 -7.72 5.99 1.18
CA ALA A 111 -8.62 5.70 0.04
C ALA A 111 -9.81 6.66 -0.06
#